data_AF-A0A967QQ05-F1
#
_entry.id   AF-A0A967QQ05-F1
#
_cell.length_a   1.000
_cell.length_b   1.000
_cell.length_c   1.000
_cell.angle_alpha   90.00
_cell.angle_beta   90.00
_cell.angle_gamma   90.00
#
_symmetry.space_group_name_H-M   'P 1'
#
loop_
_entity.id
_entity.type
_entity.pdbx_description
1 polymer ?
#
loop_
_entity_poly.entity_id
_entity_poly.type
_entity_poly.pdbx_seq_one_letter_code
_entity_poly.pdbx_strand_id
1 'polypeptide(L)'
;MKRSPLFSEELGIALGRRNDREYFKWFLASLLFGARISATIAVHTYQAFARHHLLRPRRILDAGWDYLVNPIMREGGYVRYDGRKSTQVLRDCQFLLSEYRGSLSRLHERATDEEDLEAKLLAFYGVGPVTTNIFLRELRPCWAKADPEPLPMVLEAARAVGLDMDAFERKSVAFARIEAGLIRLHKEVR
;
A
#
# COMPACT_ATOMS: atom_id res chain seq x y z
N MET A 1 9.47 -7.10 17.75
CA MET A 1 8.60 -6.07 17.13
C MET A 1 9.38 -4.93 16.47
N LYS A 2 10.26 -4.18 17.16
CA LYS A 2 11.03 -3.07 16.55
C LYS A 2 11.95 -3.45 15.36
N ARG A 3 12.27 -4.73 15.20
CA ARG A 3 13.10 -5.29 14.11
C ARG A 3 12.28 -6.01 13.03
N SER A 4 10.95 -6.04 13.14
CA SER A 4 10.11 -6.68 12.13
C SER A 4 10.28 -5.94 10.80
N PRO A 5 10.47 -6.64 9.66
CA PRO A 5 10.59 -6.00 8.37
C PRO A 5 9.28 -5.30 8.00
N LEU A 6 9.39 -4.19 7.28
CA LEU A 6 8.24 -3.55 6.64
C LEU A 6 7.74 -4.41 5.48
N PHE A 7 6.46 -4.32 5.15
CA PHE A 7 5.89 -5.03 4.00
C PHE A 7 6.47 -4.50 2.68
N SER A 8 6.80 -3.21 2.61
CA SER A 8 7.53 -2.64 1.47
C SER A 8 8.95 -3.23 1.32
N GLU A 9 9.68 -3.44 2.43
CA GLU A 9 11.02 -4.04 2.43
C GLU A 9 10.99 -5.48 1.88
N GLU A 10 9.98 -6.28 2.24
CA GLU A 10 9.77 -7.64 1.72
C GLU A 10 9.55 -7.68 0.20
N LEU A 11 8.98 -6.62 -0.37
CA LEU A 11 8.77 -6.46 -1.80
C LEU A 11 9.96 -5.81 -2.52
N GLY A 12 11.06 -5.53 -1.81
CA GLY A 12 12.22 -4.82 -2.35
C GLY A 12 11.93 -3.35 -2.70
N ILE A 13 10.93 -2.75 -2.06
CA ILE A 13 10.52 -1.36 -2.26
C ILE A 13 11.21 -0.48 -1.22
N ALA A 14 11.99 0.49 -1.69
CA ALA A 14 12.86 1.31 -0.83
C ALA A 14 12.25 2.70 -0.59
N LEU A 15 11.23 2.80 0.28
CA LEU A 15 10.52 4.05 0.58
C LEU A 15 11.45 5.17 1.07
N GLY A 16 12.55 4.83 1.76
CA GLY A 16 13.57 5.78 2.20
C GLY A 16 14.29 6.53 1.08
N ARG A 17 14.19 6.07 -0.19
CA ARG A 17 14.71 6.82 -1.35
C ARG A 17 13.86 8.03 -1.73
N ARG A 18 12.69 8.20 -1.10
CA ARG A 18 11.83 9.37 -1.19
C ARG A 18 11.52 9.85 -2.62
N ASN A 19 11.14 8.94 -3.50
CA ASN A 19 10.82 9.26 -4.90
C ASN A 19 9.58 8.54 -5.39
N ASP A 20 8.94 9.11 -6.41
CA ASP A 20 7.69 8.60 -6.98
C ASP A 20 7.77 7.17 -7.51
N ARG A 21 8.95 6.69 -7.92
CA ARG A 21 9.09 5.31 -8.38
C ARG A 21 8.82 4.33 -7.25
N GLU A 22 9.41 4.56 -6.08
CA GLU A 22 9.20 3.70 -4.91
C GLU A 22 7.80 3.91 -4.30
N TYR A 23 7.28 5.14 -4.32
CA TYR A 23 5.91 5.40 -3.88
C TYR A 23 4.87 4.70 -4.75
N PHE A 24 5.03 4.72 -6.08
CA PHE A 24 4.08 4.07 -6.97
C PHE A 24 4.09 2.55 -6.82
N LYS A 25 5.28 1.95 -6.68
CA LYS A 25 5.40 0.52 -6.36
C LYS A 25 4.61 0.18 -5.09
N TRP A 26 4.78 0.99 -4.04
CA TRP A 26 4.09 0.76 -2.78
C TRP A 26 2.59 1.00 -2.86
N PHE A 27 2.16 2.01 -3.61
CA PHE A 27 0.75 2.27 -3.87
C PHE A 27 0.09 1.08 -4.58
N LEU A 28 0.71 0.56 -5.65
CA LEU A 28 0.24 -0.62 -6.37
C LEU A 28 0.14 -1.84 -5.44
N ALA A 29 1.17 -2.10 -4.63
CA ALA A 29 1.14 -3.17 -3.63
C ALA A 29 -0.01 -2.99 -2.62
N SER A 30 -0.23 -1.76 -2.15
CA SER A 30 -1.31 -1.41 -1.22
C SER A 30 -2.68 -1.69 -1.82
N LEU A 31 -2.90 -1.37 -3.10
CA LEU A 31 -4.14 -1.73 -3.82
C LEU A 31 -4.38 -3.25 -3.82
N LEU A 32 -3.33 -4.05 -3.99
CA LEU A 32 -3.43 -5.52 -4.01
C LEU A 32 -3.75 -6.09 -2.62
N PHE A 33 -3.06 -5.60 -1.58
CA PHE A 33 -3.28 -5.99 -0.18
C PHE A 33 -4.63 -5.55 0.38
N GLY A 34 -5.19 -4.45 -0.11
CA GLY A 34 -6.46 -3.89 0.38
C GLY A 34 -7.71 -4.71 0.06
N ALA A 35 -7.60 -5.77 -0.77
CA ALA A 35 -8.74 -6.65 -1.04
C ALA A 35 -8.82 -7.82 -0.05
N ARG A 36 -9.97 -8.52 -0.05
CA ARG A 36 -10.18 -9.76 0.71
C ARG A 36 -9.46 -10.95 0.07
N ILE A 37 -8.13 -10.90 0.08
CA ILE A 37 -7.24 -11.90 -0.53
C ILE A 37 -6.10 -12.22 0.45
N SER A 38 -5.42 -13.36 0.28
CA SER A 38 -4.26 -13.69 1.12
C SER A 38 -3.09 -12.75 0.81
N ALA A 39 -2.26 -12.48 1.82
CA ALA A 39 -1.05 -11.68 1.65
C ALA A 39 -0.11 -12.31 0.60
N THR A 40 0.02 -13.64 0.59
CA THR A 40 0.82 -14.38 -0.38
C THR A 40 0.39 -14.12 -1.82
N ILE A 41 -0.92 -14.15 -2.11
CA ILE A 41 -1.44 -13.86 -3.45
C ILE A 41 -1.15 -12.40 -3.84
N ALA A 42 -1.33 -11.45 -2.92
CA ALA A 42 -0.99 -10.05 -3.18
C ALA A 42 0.51 -9.85 -3.51
N VAL A 43 1.41 -10.51 -2.77
CA VAL A 43 2.86 -10.50 -3.02
C VAL A 43 3.20 -11.11 -4.39
N HIS A 44 2.70 -12.31 -4.69
CA HIS A 44 2.95 -12.96 -5.97
C HIS A 44 2.42 -12.14 -7.15
N THR A 45 1.26 -11.51 -6.98
CA THR A 45 0.67 -10.64 -7.99
C THR A 45 1.54 -9.40 -8.22
N TYR A 46 2.00 -8.73 -7.15
CA TYR A 46 2.94 -7.61 -7.29
C TYR A 46 4.23 -8.03 -8.01
N GLN A 47 4.77 -9.22 -7.69
CA GLN A 47 5.95 -9.76 -8.37
C GLN A 47 5.67 -10.05 -9.85
N ALA A 48 4.46 -10.48 -10.23
CA ALA A 48 4.07 -10.60 -11.64
C ALA A 48 4.07 -9.23 -12.34
N PHE A 49 3.48 -8.19 -11.75
CA PHE A 49 3.59 -6.82 -12.28
C PHE A 49 5.05 -6.41 -12.47
N ALA A 50 5.93 -6.72 -11.52
CA ALA A 50 7.35 -6.41 -11.60
C ALA A 50 8.07 -7.16 -12.75
N ARG A 51 7.83 -8.47 -12.89
CA ARG A 51 8.39 -9.31 -13.97
C ARG A 51 8.00 -8.82 -15.36
N HIS A 52 6.79 -8.30 -15.51
CA HIS A 52 6.29 -7.75 -16.78
C HIS A 52 6.61 -6.24 -16.95
N HIS A 53 7.42 -5.66 -16.07
CA HIS A 53 7.82 -4.25 -16.11
C HIS A 53 6.64 -3.27 -16.04
N LEU A 54 5.56 -3.66 -15.34
CA LEU A 54 4.33 -2.90 -15.15
C LEU A 54 4.33 -2.20 -13.78
N LEU A 55 5.39 -1.44 -13.49
CA LEU A 55 5.55 -0.67 -12.25
C LEU A 55 5.52 0.84 -12.48
N ARG A 56 4.78 1.29 -13.51
CA ARG A 56 4.56 2.71 -13.81
C ARG A 56 3.13 2.91 -14.32
N PRO A 57 2.44 4.01 -13.96
CA PRO A 57 1.05 4.24 -14.35
C PRO A 57 0.81 4.11 -15.86
N ARG A 58 1.64 4.79 -16.67
CA ARG A 58 1.52 4.75 -18.14
C ARG A 58 1.68 3.35 -18.71
N ARG A 59 2.69 2.60 -18.24
CA ARG A 59 2.95 1.23 -18.72
C ARG A 59 1.80 0.29 -18.40
N ILE A 60 1.16 0.47 -17.25
CA ILE A 60 -0.02 -0.31 -16.86
C ILE A 60 -1.22 0.03 -17.76
N LEU A 61 -1.44 1.32 -18.05
CA LEU A 61 -2.48 1.73 -18.99
C LEU A 61 -2.24 1.19 -20.40
N ASP A 62 -0.99 1.29 -20.89
CA ASP A 62 -0.59 0.80 -22.22
C ASP A 62 -0.79 -0.72 -22.35
N ALA A 63 -0.60 -1.48 -21.26
CA ALA A 63 -0.82 -2.93 -21.26
C ALA A 63 -2.30 -3.31 -21.39
N GLY A 64 -3.21 -2.47 -20.87
CA GLY A 64 -4.64 -2.67 -20.99
C GLY A 64 -5.20 -3.77 -20.08
N TRP A 65 -6.53 -3.83 -20.02
CA TRP A 65 -7.25 -4.67 -19.07
C TRP A 65 -7.03 -6.17 -19.29
N ASP A 66 -7.08 -6.63 -20.55
CA ASP A 66 -6.91 -8.05 -20.88
C ASP A 66 -5.56 -8.58 -20.42
N TYR A 67 -4.49 -7.80 -20.62
CA TYR A 67 -3.14 -8.21 -20.20
C TYR A 67 -3.00 -8.24 -18.67
N LEU A 68 -3.62 -7.30 -17.97
CA LEU A 68 -3.64 -7.34 -16.49
C LEU A 68 -4.39 -8.58 -16.00
N VAL A 69 -5.56 -8.89 -16.54
CA VAL A 69 -6.31 -10.09 -16.15
C VAL A 69 -5.54 -11.36 -16.52
N ASN A 70 -4.95 -11.41 -17.72
CA ASN A 70 -4.16 -12.52 -18.21
C ASN A 70 -2.98 -12.00 -19.07
N PRO A 71 -1.73 -12.13 -18.63
CA PRO A 71 -1.26 -13.11 -17.64
C PRO A 71 -1.14 -12.62 -16.18
N ILE A 72 -1.13 -11.30 -15.92
CA ILE A 72 -0.57 -10.77 -14.66
C ILE A 72 -1.30 -11.27 -13.41
N MET A 73 -2.63 -11.11 -13.35
CA MET A 73 -3.42 -11.54 -12.19
C MET A 73 -3.41 -13.06 -12.04
N ARG A 74 -3.42 -13.82 -13.14
CA ARG A 74 -3.37 -15.29 -13.14
C ARG A 74 -2.07 -15.83 -12.58
N GLU A 75 -0.93 -15.31 -13.02
CA GLU A 75 0.38 -15.70 -12.50
C GLU A 75 0.53 -15.41 -11.00
N GLY A 76 -0.10 -14.32 -10.53
CA GLY A 76 -0.17 -13.99 -9.11
C GLY A 76 -1.17 -14.80 -8.29
N GLY A 77 -2.05 -15.57 -8.93
CA GLY A 77 -3.15 -16.29 -8.28
C GLY A 77 -4.35 -15.40 -7.88
N TYR A 78 -4.44 -14.17 -8.40
CA TYR A 78 -5.50 -13.19 -8.09
C TYR A 78 -6.83 -13.46 -8.84
N VAL A 79 -7.12 -14.72 -9.17
CA VAL A 79 -8.19 -15.08 -10.13
C VAL A 79 -9.62 -14.80 -9.65
N ARG A 80 -9.86 -14.75 -8.33
CA ARG A 80 -11.22 -14.53 -7.79
C ARG A 80 -11.76 -13.13 -8.09
N TYR A 81 -10.87 -12.15 -8.19
CA TYR A 81 -11.20 -10.73 -8.30
C TYR A 81 -10.41 -10.02 -9.40
N ASP A 82 -9.78 -10.77 -10.31
CA ASP A 82 -8.86 -10.29 -11.33
C ASP A 82 -9.45 -9.17 -12.18
N GLY A 83 -10.68 -9.33 -12.69
CA GLY A 83 -11.33 -8.34 -13.53
C GLY A 83 -11.61 -7.04 -12.78
N ARG A 84 -12.21 -7.12 -11.60
CA ARG A 84 -12.50 -5.94 -10.76
C ARG A 84 -11.22 -5.23 -10.35
N LYS A 85 -10.20 -5.99 -9.93
CA LYS A 85 -8.92 -5.41 -9.49
C LYS A 85 -8.17 -4.78 -10.66
N SER A 86 -8.19 -5.39 -11.85
CA SER A 86 -7.58 -4.82 -13.06
C SER A 86 -8.27 -3.52 -13.47
N THR A 87 -9.60 -3.48 -13.43
CA THR A 87 -10.36 -2.23 -13.65
C THR A 87 -9.97 -1.15 -12.64
N GLN A 88 -9.85 -1.51 -11.36
CA GLN A 88 -9.42 -0.57 -10.33
C GLN A 88 -8.02 -0.02 -10.63
N VAL A 89 -7.04 -0.90 -10.84
CA VAL A 89 -5.65 -0.49 -11.08
C VAL A 89 -5.55 0.44 -12.30
N LEU A 90 -6.27 0.17 -13.39
CA LEU A 90 -6.30 1.05 -14.56
C LEU A 90 -6.90 2.42 -14.24
N ARG A 91 -8.06 2.45 -13.57
CA ARG A 91 -8.73 3.72 -13.20
C ARG A 91 -7.87 4.56 -12.27
N ASP A 92 -7.21 3.92 -11.31
CA ASP A 92 -6.34 4.59 -10.35
C ASP A 92 -5.07 5.14 -11.02
N CYS A 93 -4.49 4.40 -11.98
CA CYS A 93 -3.39 4.90 -12.81
C CYS A 93 -3.81 6.10 -13.67
N GLN A 94 -4.99 6.05 -14.28
CA GLN A 94 -5.54 7.14 -15.07
C GLN A 94 -5.78 8.39 -14.22
N PHE A 95 -6.38 8.23 -13.04
CA PHE A 95 -6.64 9.32 -12.10
C PHE A 95 -5.34 9.96 -11.58
N LEU A 96 -4.35 9.13 -11.21
CA LEU A 96 -3.04 9.65 -10.80
C LEU A 96 -2.37 10.47 -11.91
N LEU A 97 -2.51 10.03 -13.17
CA LEU A 97 -1.97 10.74 -14.32
C LEU A 97 -2.72 12.04 -14.61
N SER A 98 -4.05 12.09 -14.50
CA SER A 98 -4.82 13.31 -14.77
C SER A 98 -4.64 14.36 -13.67
N GLU A 99 -4.85 13.97 -12.41
CA GLU A 99 -4.92 14.90 -11.29
C GLU A 99 -3.55 15.32 -10.76
N TYR A 100 -2.58 14.40 -10.83
CA TYR A 100 -1.27 14.56 -10.21
C TYR A 100 -0.11 14.32 -11.18
N ARG A 101 -0.37 14.26 -12.49
CA ARG A 101 0.65 14.02 -13.54
C ARG A 101 1.50 12.77 -13.31
N GLY A 102 0.94 11.76 -12.64
CA GLY A 102 1.59 10.48 -12.35
C GLY A 102 2.43 10.48 -11.06
N SER A 103 2.33 11.51 -10.23
CA SER A 103 3.18 11.72 -9.05
C SER A 103 2.40 11.64 -7.74
N LEU A 104 2.78 10.70 -6.88
CA LEU A 104 2.27 10.59 -5.51
C LEU A 104 2.91 11.65 -4.60
N SER A 105 4.14 12.08 -4.88
CA SER A 105 4.74 13.26 -4.25
C SER A 105 3.87 14.51 -4.44
N ARG A 106 3.36 14.75 -5.65
CA ARG A 106 2.45 15.88 -5.91
C ARG A 106 1.12 15.75 -5.19
N LEU A 107 0.58 14.53 -5.09
CA LEU A 107 -0.61 14.28 -4.28
C LEU A 107 -0.35 14.69 -2.83
N HIS A 108 0.78 14.26 -2.27
CA HIS A 108 1.21 14.65 -0.93
C HIS A 108 1.38 16.16 -0.81
N GLU A 109 2.13 16.81 -1.70
CA GLU A 109 2.34 18.26 -1.70
C GLU A 109 1.04 19.06 -1.72
N ARG A 110 0.04 18.61 -2.50
CA ARG A 110 -1.28 19.27 -2.62
C ARG A 110 -2.20 19.06 -1.43
N ALA A 111 -1.92 18.10 -0.55
CA ALA A 111 -2.69 17.93 0.69
C ALA A 111 -2.38 19.06 1.68
N THR A 112 -3.37 19.58 2.41
CA THR A 112 -3.11 20.61 3.43
C THR A 112 -2.58 20.01 4.73
N ASP A 113 -3.05 18.82 5.08
CA ASP A 113 -2.82 18.13 6.35
C ASP A 113 -3.00 16.61 6.18
N GLU A 114 -2.94 15.86 7.28
CA GLU A 114 -3.15 14.42 7.35
C GLU A 114 -4.55 14.00 6.85
N GLU A 115 -5.59 14.74 7.24
CA GLU A 115 -6.98 14.42 6.92
C GLU A 115 -7.25 14.62 5.42
N ASP A 116 -6.79 15.72 4.85
CA ASP A 116 -6.89 15.98 3.42
C ASP A 116 -6.05 14.99 2.60
N LEU A 117 -4.90 14.52 3.13
CA LEU A 117 -4.13 13.47 2.48
C LEU A 117 -4.93 12.16 2.38
N GLU A 118 -5.57 11.76 3.48
CA GLU A 118 -6.44 10.58 3.49
C GLU A 118 -7.64 10.74 2.56
N ALA A 119 -8.29 11.92 2.57
CA ALA A 119 -9.41 12.22 1.70
C ALA A 119 -9.03 12.13 0.21
N LYS A 120 -7.86 12.65 -0.18
CA LYS A 120 -7.37 12.55 -1.57
C LYS A 120 -7.07 11.11 -1.99
N LEU A 121 -6.60 10.27 -1.07
CA LEU A 121 -6.40 8.84 -1.35
C LEU A 121 -7.74 8.09 -1.47
N LEU A 122 -8.73 8.44 -0.64
CA LEU A 122 -10.09 7.88 -0.72
C LEU A 122 -10.83 8.26 -2.01
N ALA A 123 -10.40 9.32 -2.70
CA ALA A 123 -10.96 9.70 -4.00
C ALA A 123 -10.58 8.71 -5.14
N PHE A 124 -9.55 7.87 -4.94
CA PHE A 124 -9.22 6.81 -5.90
C PHE A 124 -10.31 5.74 -5.95
N TYR A 125 -10.49 5.12 -7.12
CA TYR A 125 -11.61 4.24 -7.37
C TYR A 125 -11.48 2.94 -6.56
N GLY A 126 -12.40 2.73 -5.60
CA GLY A 126 -12.38 1.53 -4.76
C GLY A 126 -11.22 1.49 -3.75
N VAL A 127 -10.54 2.61 -3.52
CA VAL A 127 -9.63 2.79 -2.39
C VAL A 127 -10.48 3.12 -1.16
N GLY A 128 -10.34 2.33 -0.11
CA GLY A 128 -11.03 2.54 1.17
C GLY A 128 -10.04 2.71 2.32
N PRO A 129 -10.55 2.94 3.55
CA PRO A 129 -9.71 3.26 4.71
C PRO A 129 -8.58 2.26 4.99
N VAL A 130 -8.84 0.97 4.77
CA VAL A 130 -7.82 -0.08 4.94
C VAL A 130 -6.67 0.08 3.94
N THR A 131 -6.97 0.33 2.66
CA THR A 131 -5.96 0.54 1.62
C THR A 131 -5.17 1.82 1.88
N THR A 132 -5.86 2.91 2.25
CA THR A 132 -5.25 4.18 2.66
C THR A 132 -4.27 3.97 3.81
N ASN A 133 -4.69 3.24 4.85
CA ASN A 133 -3.84 2.90 5.99
C ASN A 133 -2.61 2.07 5.58
N ILE A 134 -2.79 1.01 4.77
CA ILE A 134 -1.67 0.20 4.28
C ILE A 134 -0.63 1.08 3.56
N PHE A 135 -1.08 1.98 2.69
CA PHE A 135 -0.19 2.87 1.97
C PHE A 135 0.55 3.83 2.90
N LEU A 136 -0.19 4.58 3.73
CA LEU A 136 0.37 5.66 4.54
C LEU A 136 1.19 5.18 5.74
N ARG A 137 0.88 4.03 6.35
CA ARG A 137 1.51 3.60 7.60
C ARG A 137 3.01 3.37 7.49
N GLU A 138 3.50 2.96 6.32
CA GLU A 138 4.94 2.77 6.06
C GLU A 138 5.60 4.04 5.49
N LEU A 139 4.80 5.03 5.10
CA LEU A 139 5.27 6.34 4.65
C LEU A 139 5.44 7.35 5.79
N ARG A 140 4.96 7.08 7.01
CA ARG A 140 5.12 7.97 8.18
C ARG A 140 6.55 8.54 8.35
N PRO A 141 7.64 7.76 8.17
CA PRO A 141 9.00 8.30 8.33
C PRO A 141 9.47 9.19 7.16
N CYS A 142 8.74 9.21 6.06
CA CYS A 142 9.11 9.88 4.81
C CYS A 142 8.19 11.05 4.45
N TRP A 143 6.92 10.99 4.86
CA TRP A 143 5.88 11.96 4.51
C TRP A 143 5.34 12.63 5.76
N ALA A 144 5.49 13.95 5.85
CA ALA A 144 5.05 14.75 7.00
C ALA A 144 3.56 14.52 7.32
N LYS A 145 2.69 14.58 6.30
CA LYS A 145 1.23 14.37 6.41
C LYS A 145 0.77 12.90 6.45
N ALA A 146 1.68 11.91 6.47
CA ALA A 146 1.28 10.51 6.62
C ALA A 146 1.21 10.17 8.11
N ASP A 147 0.01 10.12 8.70
CA ASP A 147 -0.18 9.71 10.09
C ASP A 147 -1.48 8.92 10.37
N PRO A 148 -1.81 7.89 9.57
CA PRO A 148 -3.07 7.19 9.78
C PRO A 148 -3.08 6.55 11.18
N GLU A 149 -4.23 6.49 11.82
CA GLU A 149 -4.37 5.74 13.07
C GLU A 149 -4.03 4.25 12.86
N PRO A 150 -3.37 3.58 13.82
CA PRO A 150 -3.18 2.14 13.74
C PRO A 150 -4.52 1.42 13.57
N LEU A 151 -4.56 0.38 12.73
CA LEU A 151 -5.79 -0.38 12.53
C LEU A 151 -6.26 -1.01 13.85
N PRO A 152 -7.58 -1.22 14.05
CA PRO A 152 -8.11 -1.82 15.28
C PRO A 152 -7.42 -3.14 15.66
N MET A 153 -7.13 -4.01 14.68
CA MET A 153 -6.41 -5.27 14.89
C MET A 153 -4.98 -5.11 15.43
N VAL A 154 -4.33 -3.98 15.12
CA VAL A 154 -2.99 -3.64 15.62
C VAL A 154 -3.08 -3.25 17.08
N LEU A 155 -4.05 -2.41 17.43
CA LEU A 155 -4.31 -2.00 18.82
C LEU A 155 -4.71 -3.20 19.69
N GLU A 156 -5.53 -4.12 19.15
CA GLU A 156 -5.88 -5.39 19.81
C GLU A 156 -4.65 -6.24 20.07
N ALA A 157 -3.78 -6.43 19.06
CA ALA A 157 -2.55 -7.19 19.21
C ALA A 157 -1.59 -6.53 20.20
N ALA A 158 -1.49 -5.20 20.22
CA ALA A 158 -0.66 -4.45 21.16
C ALA A 158 -1.12 -4.68 22.61
N ARG A 159 -2.44 -4.58 22.86
CA ARG A 159 -3.04 -4.88 24.16
C ARG A 159 -2.77 -6.31 24.60
N ALA A 160 -2.90 -7.28 23.70
CA ALA A 160 -2.68 -8.70 24.01
C ALA A 160 -1.24 -8.99 24.48
N VAL A 161 -0.26 -8.20 24.06
CA VAL A 161 1.15 -8.34 24.47
C VAL A 161 1.61 -7.31 25.51
N GLY A 162 0.68 -6.48 26.03
CA GLY A 162 1.01 -5.41 26.98
C GLY A 162 1.91 -4.31 26.43
N LEU A 163 1.87 -4.05 25.12
CA LEU A 163 2.65 -3.00 24.48
C LEU A 163 1.86 -1.68 24.45
N ASP A 164 2.38 -0.66 25.11
CA ASP A 164 1.91 0.72 24.96
C ASP A 164 2.48 1.33 23.66
N MET A 165 1.61 1.58 22.69
CA MET A 165 2.00 2.15 21.41
C MET A 165 2.30 3.66 21.49
N ASP A 166 1.71 4.37 22.45
CA ASP A 166 1.86 5.82 22.59
C ASP A 166 3.24 6.20 23.15
N ALA A 167 3.94 5.23 23.74
CA ALA A 167 5.34 5.35 24.17
C ALA A 167 6.35 5.44 23.00
N PHE A 168 5.89 5.38 21.74
CA PHE A 168 6.75 5.39 20.55
C PHE A 168 6.44 6.57 19.62
N GLU A 169 7.48 7.20 19.08
CA GLU A 169 7.34 8.27 18.08
C GLU A 169 6.70 7.75 16.79
N ARG A 170 5.47 8.19 16.49
CA ARG A 170 4.66 7.74 15.33
C ARG A 170 5.34 7.96 13.98
N LYS A 171 6.13 9.03 13.85
CA LYS A 171 6.86 9.39 12.62
C LYS A 171 8.19 8.66 12.47
N SER A 172 8.45 7.63 13.26
CA SER A 172 9.69 6.85 13.21
C SER A 172 9.54 5.54 12.42
N VAL A 173 10.66 5.06 11.86
CA VAL A 173 10.74 3.71 11.26
C VAL A 173 10.45 2.64 12.32
N ALA A 174 10.85 2.88 13.57
CA ALA A 174 10.61 1.94 14.66
C ALA A 174 9.11 1.70 14.91
N PHE A 175 8.29 2.76 14.86
CA PHE A 175 6.84 2.65 14.99
C PHE A 175 6.22 1.85 13.85
N ALA A 176 6.58 2.15 12.60
CA ALA A 176 6.11 1.40 11.43
C ALA A 176 6.48 -0.10 11.53
N ARG A 177 7.67 -0.43 12.03
CA ARG A 177 8.10 -1.82 12.26
C ARG A 177 7.34 -2.50 13.40
N ILE A 178 7.02 -1.77 14.47
CA ILE A 178 6.16 -2.28 15.55
C ILE A 178 4.78 -2.65 14.98
N GLU A 179 4.15 -1.76 14.21
CA GLU A 179 2.87 -2.06 13.57
C GLU A 179 2.95 -3.29 12.66
N ALA A 180 3.98 -3.35 11.80
CA ALA A 180 4.18 -4.49 10.92
C ALA A 180 4.36 -5.81 11.69
N GLY A 181 5.01 -5.77 12.86
CA GLY A 181 5.13 -6.92 13.76
C GLY A 181 3.80 -7.33 14.37
N LEU A 182 3.01 -6.38 14.86
CA LEU A 182 1.68 -6.62 15.45
C LEU A 182 0.68 -7.17 14.44
N ILE A 183 0.70 -6.67 13.20
CA ILE A 183 -0.14 -7.20 12.10
C ILE A 183 0.17 -8.68 11.83
N ARG A 184 1.45 -9.08 11.89
CA ARG A 184 1.85 -10.48 11.69
C ARG A 184 1.41 -11.35 12.88
N LEU A 185 1.65 -10.88 14.10
CA LEU A 185 1.22 -11.59 15.31
C LEU A 185 -0.28 -11.86 15.31
N HIS A 186 -1.10 -10.87 14.95
CA HIS A 186 -2.55 -11.06 14.89
C HIS A 186 -2.99 -12.15 13.88
N LYS A 187 -2.25 -12.32 12.78
CA LYS A 187 -2.54 -13.36 11.77
C LYS A 187 -2.13 -14.77 12.22
N GLU A 188 -1.16 -14.90 13.12
CA GLU A 188 -0.69 -16.19 13.63
C GLU A 188 -1.57 -16.74 14.75
N VAL A 189 -2.29 -15.86 15.46
CA VAL A 189 -3.18 -16.21 16.59
C VAL A 189 -4.61 -16.56 16.12
N ARG A 190 -4.90 -16.46 14.81
CA ARG A 190 -6.19 -16.79 14.18
C ARG A 190 -6.09 -18.00 13.27
#